data_AF-A0AAN9BFN0-F1
#
_entry.id   AF-A0AAN9BFN0-F1
#
_cell.length_a   1.000
_cell.length_b   1.000
_cell.length_c   1.000
_cell.angle_alpha   90.00
_cell.angle_beta   90.00
_cell.angle_gamma   90.00
#
_symmetry.space_group_name_H-M   'P 1'
#
loop_
_entity.id
_entity.type
_entity.pdbx_description
1 polymer ?
#
loop_
_entity_poly.entity_id
_entity_poly.type
_entity_poly.pdbx_seq_one_letter_code
_entity_poly.pdbx_strand_id
1 'polypeptide(L)'
;MTVPVTSVPISCDGSWMTRGHSSTVGATTIIGLETGKVLDTEVKSKKCKSCQCWATRDKNSERYQQWEADHPMECTKNHEGSSGSTESASDRDMFLRSVQHHDLRYTKFIGDGDTNSFKTVFDSKPYGEEKLVEKLECVGHVQKRMGNRLRSLKKRNKGQVLSDGKPIGGQRRLTDAVCDKLQTYYGNAIRGNKGDLVEMRKAVWAVFFHKGSTDTKLAYTPLLQCPVVPLPTGTEGWQA
;
A
#
# COMPACT_ATOMS: atom_id res chain seq x y z
N MET A 1 -29.57 0.53 24.96
CA MET A 1 -28.53 1.58 24.90
C MET A 1 -27.61 1.21 23.75
N THR A 2 -27.50 2.03 22.70
CA THR A 2 -26.55 1.77 21.61
C THR A 2 -25.15 2.08 22.13
N VAL A 3 -24.25 1.09 22.13
CA VAL A 3 -22.83 1.32 22.42
C VAL A 3 -22.30 2.32 21.40
N PRO A 4 -21.61 3.40 21.80
CA PRO A 4 -21.09 4.37 20.86
C PRO A 4 -20.01 3.72 19.99
N VAL A 5 -20.27 3.65 18.68
CA VAL A 5 -19.33 3.11 17.70
C VAL A 5 -18.16 4.06 17.52
N THR A 6 -16.95 3.60 17.84
CA THR A 6 -15.73 4.42 17.71
C THR A 6 -15.23 4.40 16.27
N SER A 7 -14.87 5.58 15.75
CA SER A 7 -14.37 5.72 14.37
C SER A 7 -12.85 5.76 14.36
N VAL A 8 -12.21 4.91 13.56
CA VAL A 8 -10.74 4.77 13.54
C VAL A 8 -10.19 4.79 12.11
N PRO A 9 -9.05 5.46 11.88
CA PRO A 9 -8.32 5.33 10.62
C PRO A 9 -7.46 4.06 10.63
N ILE A 10 -7.40 3.35 9.50
CA ILE A 10 -6.71 2.06 9.41
C ILE A 10 -5.72 1.97 8.26
N SER A 11 -4.81 1.01 8.36
CA SER A 11 -4.07 0.45 7.22
C SER A 11 -4.42 -1.02 7.01
N CYS A 12 -4.53 -1.42 5.75
CA CYS A 12 -4.68 -2.80 5.33
C CYS A 12 -3.38 -3.31 4.71
N ASP A 13 -2.99 -4.53 5.06
CA ASP A 13 -1.89 -5.23 4.41
C ASP A 13 -2.20 -6.73 4.26
N GLY A 14 -1.67 -7.32 3.20
CA GLY A 14 -1.90 -8.71 2.80
C GLY A 14 -0.61 -9.51 2.72
N SER A 15 -0.68 -10.78 3.11
CA SER A 15 0.41 -11.73 2.94
C SER A 15 -0.10 -13.02 2.32
N TRP A 16 0.75 -13.68 1.54
CA TRP A 16 0.41 -14.89 0.79
C TRP A 16 1.35 -16.02 1.14
N MET A 17 0.83 -17.25 1.12
CA MET A 17 1.60 -18.45 1.45
C MET A 17 2.80 -18.67 0.52
N THR A 18 2.73 -18.18 -0.71
CA THR A 18 3.78 -18.34 -1.73
C THR A 18 4.02 -17.04 -2.46
N ARG A 19 5.27 -16.78 -2.86
CA ARG A 19 5.61 -15.62 -3.71
C ARG A 19 5.00 -15.76 -5.11
N GLY A 20 4.66 -14.62 -5.71
CA GLY A 20 4.08 -14.53 -7.05
C GLY A 20 2.54 -14.54 -7.05
N HIS A 21 1.94 -14.52 -8.25
CA HIS A 21 0.50 -14.32 -8.41
C HIS A 21 -0.34 -15.62 -8.35
N SER A 22 0.26 -16.75 -7.95
CA SER A 22 -0.38 -18.08 -7.95
C SER A 22 -0.76 -18.61 -6.58
N SER A 23 -0.60 -17.81 -5.52
CA SER A 23 -0.88 -18.28 -4.17
C SER A 23 -2.35 -18.63 -3.95
N THR A 24 -2.60 -19.72 -3.23
CA THR A 24 -3.96 -20.22 -3.01
C THR A 24 -4.52 -19.87 -1.66
N VAL A 25 -3.68 -19.33 -0.76
CA VAL A 25 -4.05 -18.90 0.58
C VAL A 25 -3.44 -17.52 0.81
N GLY A 26 -4.27 -16.57 1.24
CA GLY A 26 -3.85 -15.24 1.64
C GLY A 26 -4.43 -14.90 3.01
N ALA A 27 -3.67 -14.16 3.80
CA ALA A 27 -4.10 -13.58 5.06
C ALA A 27 -4.02 -12.06 4.93
N THR A 28 -5.07 -11.36 5.34
CA THR A 28 -5.14 -9.90 5.30
C THR A 28 -5.41 -9.39 6.70
N THR A 29 -4.79 -8.27 7.05
CA THR A 29 -4.84 -7.69 8.38
C THR A 29 -5.19 -6.22 8.31
N ILE A 30 -6.10 -5.79 9.18
CA ILE A 30 -6.40 -4.37 9.44
C ILE A 30 -5.65 -3.94 10.69
N ILE A 31 -4.90 -2.85 10.59
CA ILE A 31 -4.11 -2.26 11.67
C ILE A 31 -4.60 -0.82 11.91
N GLY A 32 -4.84 -0.45 13.16
CA GLY A 32 -5.20 0.93 13.52
C GLY A 32 -4.01 1.87 13.33
N LEU A 33 -4.18 2.98 12.61
CA LEU A 33 -3.06 3.90 12.34
C LEU A 33 -2.52 4.60 13.59
N GLU A 34 -3.40 4.85 14.57
CA GLU A 34 -3.04 5.57 15.79
C GLU A 34 -2.42 4.63 16.83
N THR A 35 -2.97 3.41 16.95
CA THR A 35 -2.56 2.45 17.97
C THR A 35 -1.43 1.53 17.51
N GLY A 36 -1.25 1.36 16.20
CA GLY A 36 -0.37 0.35 15.61
C GLY A 36 -0.80 -1.09 15.91
N LYS A 37 -2.00 -1.29 16.45
CA LYS A 37 -2.51 -2.62 16.85
C LYS A 37 -3.33 -3.24 15.73
N VAL A 38 -3.26 -4.56 15.64
CA VAL A 38 -4.15 -5.36 14.79
C VAL A 38 -5.58 -5.24 15.32
N LEU A 39 -6.50 -4.86 14.44
CA LEU A 39 -7.93 -4.69 14.74
C LEU A 39 -8.77 -5.84 14.19
N ASP A 40 -8.42 -6.37 13.02
CA ASP A 40 -9.10 -7.51 12.40
C ASP A 40 -8.13 -8.27 11.49
N THR A 41 -8.43 -9.55 11.25
CA THR A 41 -7.70 -10.44 10.34
C THR A 41 -8.68 -11.31 9.59
N GLU A 42 -8.41 -11.57 8.31
CA GLU A 42 -9.19 -12.48 7.49
C GLU A 42 -8.27 -13.39 6.69
N VAL A 43 -8.56 -14.69 6.72
CA VAL A 43 -7.84 -15.69 5.92
C VAL A 43 -8.77 -16.17 4.81
N LYS A 44 -8.31 -16.01 3.57
CA LYS A 44 -9.00 -16.47 2.38
C LYS A 44 -8.23 -17.59 1.71
N SER A 45 -8.93 -18.65 1.38
CA SER A 45 -8.38 -19.79 0.67
C SER A 45 -9.23 -20.18 -0.54
N LYS A 46 -8.52 -20.46 -1.63
CA LYS A 46 -9.07 -21.01 -2.88
C LYS A 46 -9.16 -22.54 -2.85
N LYS A 47 -8.64 -23.17 -1.80
CA LYS A 47 -8.51 -24.63 -1.68
C LYS A 47 -8.88 -25.08 -0.28
N CYS A 48 -9.64 -26.16 -0.18
CA CYS A 48 -9.78 -26.91 1.06
C CYS A 48 -9.06 -28.25 0.91
N LYS A 49 -8.23 -28.60 1.89
CA LYS A 49 -7.48 -29.87 1.88
C LYS A 49 -8.44 -31.06 1.93
N SER A 50 -9.51 -30.95 2.71
CA SER A 50 -10.56 -31.98 2.79
C SER A 50 -11.21 -32.18 1.41
N CYS A 51 -11.73 -31.12 0.76
CA CYS A 51 -12.24 -31.23 -0.60
C CYS A 51 -11.25 -31.90 -1.58
N GLN A 52 -9.96 -31.58 -1.50
CA GLN A 52 -8.94 -32.19 -2.37
C GLN A 52 -8.76 -33.69 -2.12
N CYS A 53 -8.75 -34.11 -0.86
CA CYS A 53 -8.61 -35.52 -0.48
C CYS A 53 -9.82 -36.37 -0.92
N TRP A 54 -11.00 -35.74 -0.98
CA TRP A 54 -12.24 -36.40 -1.34
C TRP A 54 -12.61 -36.26 -2.82
N ALA A 55 -11.96 -35.36 -3.57
CA ALA A 55 -12.23 -35.12 -4.98
C ALA A 55 -12.09 -36.37 -5.89
N THR A 56 -11.22 -37.31 -5.53
CA THR A 56 -10.95 -38.54 -6.29
C THR A 56 -11.60 -39.80 -5.69
N ARG A 57 -12.40 -39.64 -4.63
CA ARG A 57 -13.08 -40.76 -3.96
C ARG A 57 -14.36 -41.12 -4.71
N ASP A 58 -14.82 -42.36 -4.52
CA ASP A 58 -16.09 -42.81 -5.07
C ASP A 58 -17.25 -42.07 -4.41
N LYS A 59 -17.98 -41.29 -5.22
CA LYS A 59 -19.11 -40.47 -4.78
C LYS A 59 -20.30 -41.29 -4.30
N ASN A 60 -20.39 -42.55 -4.73
CA ASN A 60 -21.47 -43.45 -4.33
C ASN A 60 -21.18 -44.16 -3.00
N SER A 61 -19.96 -44.03 -2.47
CA SER A 61 -19.63 -44.64 -1.18
C SER A 61 -20.35 -43.92 -0.04
N GLU A 62 -20.87 -44.69 0.91
CA GLU A 62 -21.52 -44.16 2.13
C GLU A 62 -20.61 -43.16 2.86
N ARG A 63 -19.32 -43.47 2.92
CA ARG A 63 -18.30 -42.61 3.52
C ARG A 63 -18.17 -41.25 2.83
N TYR A 64 -18.35 -41.18 1.50
CA TYR A 64 -18.35 -39.91 0.76
C TYR A 64 -19.60 -39.11 1.04
N GLN A 65 -20.77 -39.75 1.02
CA GLN A 65 -22.05 -39.07 1.27
C GLN A 65 -22.11 -38.47 2.68
N GLN A 66 -21.61 -39.21 3.68
CA GLN A 66 -21.51 -38.70 5.05
C GLN A 66 -20.57 -37.50 5.12
N TRP A 67 -19.38 -37.59 4.52
CA TRP A 67 -18.46 -36.45 4.44
C TRP A 67 -19.08 -35.25 3.72
N GLU A 68 -19.78 -35.45 2.60
CA GLU A 68 -20.39 -34.38 1.81
C GLU A 68 -21.50 -33.65 2.59
N ALA A 69 -22.24 -34.37 3.44
CA ALA A 69 -23.25 -33.78 4.31
C ALA A 69 -22.64 -32.91 5.43
N ASP A 70 -21.54 -33.37 6.04
CA ASP A 70 -20.92 -32.71 7.21
C ASP A 70 -19.94 -31.60 6.83
N HIS A 71 -19.23 -31.75 5.70
CA HIS A 71 -18.12 -30.88 5.32
C HIS A 71 -18.46 -29.40 5.05
N PRO A 72 -19.65 -28.99 4.57
CA PRO A 72 -19.93 -27.59 4.24
C PRO A 72 -19.64 -26.61 5.37
N MET A 73 -19.83 -27.01 6.63
CA MET A 73 -19.56 -26.16 7.80
C MET A 73 -18.06 -26.07 8.17
N GLU A 74 -17.24 -27.01 7.70
CA GLU A 74 -15.79 -27.08 7.95
C GLU A 74 -14.96 -26.71 6.72
N CYS A 75 -15.61 -26.40 5.59
CA CYS A 75 -14.92 -26.11 4.34
C CYS A 75 -14.10 -24.82 4.46
N THR A 76 -12.79 -24.96 4.35
CA THR A 76 -11.87 -23.82 4.40
C THR A 76 -11.75 -23.07 3.07
N LYS A 77 -12.38 -23.56 1.99
CA LYS A 77 -12.44 -22.83 0.71
C LYS A 77 -13.52 -21.75 0.82
N ASN A 78 -13.11 -20.50 0.91
CA ASN A 78 -14.00 -19.35 1.12
C ASN A 78 -13.73 -18.19 0.15
N HIS A 79 -12.90 -18.40 -0.88
CA HIS A 79 -12.59 -17.40 -1.90
C HIS A 79 -12.60 -17.98 -3.31
N GLU A 80 -13.17 -17.21 -4.22
CA GLU A 80 -13.17 -17.47 -5.66
C GLU A 80 -12.56 -16.27 -6.39
N GLY A 81 -11.71 -16.53 -7.40
CA GLY A 81 -11.01 -15.49 -8.15
C GLY A 81 -9.49 -15.59 -8.10
N SER A 82 -8.82 -14.47 -8.37
CA SER A 82 -7.36 -14.40 -8.43
C SER A 82 -6.75 -14.28 -7.04
N SER A 83 -5.46 -14.58 -6.92
CA SER A 83 -4.72 -14.43 -5.66
C SER A 83 -4.67 -12.96 -5.23
N GLY A 84 -4.67 -12.03 -6.19
CA GLY A 84 -4.70 -10.58 -5.93
C GLY A 84 -6.08 -10.06 -5.51
N SER A 85 -7.18 -10.73 -5.90
CA SER A 85 -8.52 -10.33 -5.45
C SER A 85 -8.85 -10.80 -4.04
N THR A 86 -8.03 -11.68 -3.47
CA THR A 86 -8.14 -12.16 -2.09
C THR A 86 -8.09 -10.99 -1.10
N GLU A 87 -7.11 -10.11 -1.22
CA GLU A 87 -6.94 -8.98 -0.30
C GLU A 87 -8.16 -8.06 -0.33
N SER A 88 -8.63 -7.69 -1.53
CA SER A 88 -9.80 -6.82 -1.68
C SER A 88 -11.09 -7.45 -1.15
N ALA A 89 -11.26 -8.77 -1.27
CA ALA A 89 -12.39 -9.49 -0.70
C ALA A 89 -12.29 -9.56 0.83
N SER A 90 -11.10 -9.82 1.37
CA SER A 90 -10.84 -9.80 2.81
C SER A 90 -11.13 -8.43 3.43
N ASP A 91 -10.60 -7.36 2.82
CA ASP A 91 -10.82 -5.99 3.28
C ASP A 91 -12.31 -5.66 3.34
N ARG A 92 -13.05 -5.96 2.26
CA ARG A 92 -14.50 -5.77 2.22
C ARG A 92 -15.20 -6.49 3.38
N ASP A 93 -14.89 -7.76 3.60
CA ASP A 93 -15.58 -8.57 4.60
C ASP A 93 -15.26 -8.09 6.02
N MET A 94 -14.01 -7.70 6.29
CA MET A 94 -13.62 -7.09 7.56
C MET A 94 -14.30 -5.73 7.80
N PHE A 95 -14.43 -4.90 6.76
CA PHE A 95 -15.16 -3.63 6.86
C PHE A 95 -16.66 -3.82 7.15
N LEU A 96 -17.30 -4.80 6.50
CA LEU A 96 -18.72 -5.08 6.68
C LEU A 96 -19.05 -5.60 8.09
N ARG A 97 -18.16 -6.38 8.70
CA ARG A 97 -18.36 -6.92 10.05
C ARG A 97 -17.84 -6.04 11.18
N SER A 98 -17.10 -4.96 10.86
CA SER A 98 -16.30 -4.22 11.86
C SER A 98 -17.12 -3.69 13.04
N VAL A 99 -18.31 -3.16 12.77
CA VAL A 99 -19.17 -2.58 13.82
C VAL A 99 -19.76 -3.69 14.69
N GLN A 100 -20.22 -4.79 14.06
CA GLN A 100 -20.84 -5.89 14.78
C GLN A 100 -19.84 -6.67 15.63
N HIS A 101 -18.62 -6.87 15.13
CA HIS A 101 -17.62 -7.72 15.78
C HIS A 101 -16.73 -6.95 16.76
N HIS A 102 -16.46 -5.68 16.49
CA HIS A 102 -15.43 -4.92 17.21
C HIS A 102 -15.92 -3.58 17.78
N ASP A 103 -17.18 -3.20 17.56
CA ASP A 103 -17.70 -1.85 17.89
C ASP A 103 -16.90 -0.70 17.25
N LEU A 104 -16.23 -0.98 16.12
CA LEU A 104 -15.39 -0.04 15.38
C LEU A 104 -15.94 0.27 13.99
N ARG A 105 -15.80 1.53 13.58
CA ARG A 105 -16.02 1.99 12.21
C ARG A 105 -14.71 2.44 11.59
N TYR A 106 -14.34 1.85 10.46
CA TYR A 106 -13.12 2.20 9.75
C TYR A 106 -13.38 3.37 8.79
N THR A 107 -12.91 4.56 9.10
CA THR A 107 -13.26 5.77 8.33
C THR A 107 -12.24 6.15 7.27
N LYS A 108 -10.99 5.74 7.44
CA LYS A 108 -9.90 6.02 6.51
C LYS A 108 -9.15 4.75 6.15
N PHE A 109 -8.80 4.62 4.88
CA PHE A 109 -8.14 3.45 4.32
C PHE A 109 -6.77 3.82 3.78
N ILE A 110 -5.70 3.25 4.35
CA ILE A 110 -4.37 3.20 3.74
C ILE A 110 -4.13 1.76 3.28
N GLY A 111 -3.85 1.57 2.00
CA GLY A 111 -3.46 0.26 1.48
C GLY A 111 -2.32 0.38 0.48
N ASP A 112 -1.97 -0.75 -0.14
CA ASP A 112 -1.04 -0.73 -1.25
C ASP A 112 -1.65 0.02 -2.46
N GLY A 113 -0.81 0.72 -3.21
CA GLY A 113 -1.23 1.61 -4.30
C GLY A 113 -1.71 0.90 -5.56
N ASP A 114 -1.40 -0.39 -5.69
CA ASP A 114 -1.67 -1.19 -6.91
C ASP A 114 -2.90 -2.11 -6.79
N THR A 115 -3.70 -1.99 -5.71
CA THR A 115 -4.84 -2.89 -5.45
C THR A 115 -6.21 -2.23 -5.69
N ASN A 116 -7.18 -3.04 -6.12
CA ASN A 116 -8.60 -2.64 -6.20
C ASN A 116 -9.30 -2.70 -4.83
N SER A 117 -8.54 -2.87 -3.73
CA SER A 117 -9.09 -3.05 -2.39
C SER A 117 -9.94 -1.87 -1.94
N PHE A 118 -9.40 -0.65 -2.07
CA PHE A 118 -10.18 0.54 -1.73
C PHE A 118 -11.48 0.63 -2.52
N LYS A 119 -11.43 0.39 -3.85
CA LYS A 119 -12.63 0.43 -4.69
C LYS A 119 -13.68 -0.60 -4.21
N THR A 120 -13.24 -1.81 -3.91
CA THR A 120 -14.11 -2.90 -3.43
C THR A 120 -14.78 -2.53 -2.11
N VAL A 121 -14.04 -1.95 -1.17
CA VAL A 121 -14.56 -1.48 0.13
C VAL A 121 -15.49 -0.27 -0.05
N PHE A 122 -15.12 0.68 -0.89
CA PHE A 122 -15.90 1.88 -1.16
C PHE A 122 -17.25 1.53 -1.80
N ASP A 123 -17.24 0.67 -2.82
CA ASP A 123 -18.44 0.22 -3.53
C ASP A 123 -19.36 -0.62 -2.64
N SER A 124 -18.83 -1.32 -1.62
CA SER A 124 -19.64 -2.12 -0.70
C SER A 124 -20.38 -1.29 0.35
N LYS A 125 -20.06 0.02 0.48
CA LYS A 125 -20.72 0.98 1.38
C LYS A 125 -20.99 0.41 2.78
N PRO A 126 -19.93 -0.06 3.50
CA PRO A 126 -20.07 -0.85 4.72
C PRO A 126 -20.81 -0.13 5.85
N TYR A 127 -20.92 1.20 5.78
CA TYR A 127 -21.57 2.04 6.79
C TYR A 127 -22.72 2.88 6.23
N GLY A 128 -23.21 2.55 5.02
CA GLY A 128 -24.26 3.27 4.31
C GLY A 128 -23.75 4.41 3.42
N GLU A 129 -24.67 5.02 2.67
CA GLU A 129 -24.38 6.07 1.67
C GLU A 129 -23.78 7.36 2.27
N GLU A 130 -24.12 7.67 3.52
CA GLU A 130 -23.71 8.91 4.18
C GLU A 130 -22.31 8.85 4.79
N LYS A 131 -21.79 7.64 5.04
CA LYS A 131 -20.54 7.41 5.80
C LYS A 131 -19.50 6.74 4.91
N LEU A 132 -19.04 7.49 3.93
CA LEU A 132 -18.05 7.03 2.97
C LEU A 132 -16.64 6.92 3.58
N VAL A 133 -15.90 5.90 3.14
CA VAL A 133 -14.50 5.67 3.55
C VAL A 133 -13.57 6.57 2.75
N GLU A 134 -12.70 7.31 3.44
CA GLU A 134 -11.69 8.17 2.82
C GLU A 134 -10.45 7.37 2.41
N LYS A 135 -10.02 7.48 1.15
CA LYS A 135 -8.73 6.91 0.72
C LYS A 135 -7.59 7.82 1.14
N LEU A 136 -6.60 7.26 1.82
CA LEU A 136 -5.33 7.90 2.13
C LEU A 136 -4.20 7.24 1.34
N GLU A 137 -3.12 7.98 1.10
CA GLU A 137 -1.94 7.48 0.40
C GLU A 137 -0.75 7.42 1.35
N CYS A 138 -0.03 6.30 1.34
CA CYS A 138 1.20 6.16 2.10
C CYS A 138 2.31 7.05 1.51
N VAL A 139 2.99 7.84 2.34
CA VAL A 139 4.13 8.66 1.93
C VAL A 139 5.23 7.81 1.28
N GLY A 140 5.43 6.58 1.76
CA GLY A 140 6.35 5.62 1.16
C GLY A 140 5.97 5.27 -0.28
N HIS A 141 4.68 5.08 -0.56
CA HIS A 141 4.18 4.83 -1.92
C HIS A 141 4.32 6.07 -2.81
N VAL A 142 3.97 7.24 -2.31
CA VAL A 142 4.16 8.52 -3.01
C VAL A 142 5.63 8.75 -3.36
N GLN A 143 6.54 8.44 -2.42
CA GLN A 143 7.98 8.46 -2.62
C GLN A 143 8.43 7.50 -3.73
N LYS A 144 8.06 6.21 -3.67
CA LYS A 144 8.40 5.21 -4.70
C LYS A 144 7.88 5.63 -6.09
N ARG A 145 6.66 6.21 -6.15
CA ARG A 145 6.05 6.69 -7.39
C ARG A 145 6.88 7.77 -8.07
N MET A 146 7.47 8.70 -7.31
CA MET A 146 8.41 9.70 -7.84
C MET A 146 9.61 9.04 -8.53
N GLY A 147 10.30 8.12 -7.85
CA GLY A 147 11.47 7.43 -8.42
C GLY A 147 11.11 6.61 -9.66
N ASN A 148 9.96 5.93 -9.64
CA ASN A 148 9.48 5.16 -10.80
C ASN A 148 9.20 6.08 -12.00
N ARG A 149 8.60 7.25 -11.79
CA ARG A 149 8.38 8.25 -12.86
C ARG A 149 9.69 8.76 -13.45
N LEU A 150 10.71 9.02 -12.62
CA LEU A 150 12.04 9.45 -13.08
C LEU A 150 12.74 8.36 -13.90
N ARG A 151 12.70 7.11 -13.44
CA ARG A 151 13.25 5.95 -14.17
C ARG A 151 12.53 5.72 -15.50
N SER A 152 11.20 5.83 -15.50
CA SER A 152 10.38 5.74 -16.72
C SER A 152 10.67 6.89 -17.70
N LEU A 153 10.87 8.11 -17.21
CA LEU A 153 11.30 9.24 -18.04
C LEU A 153 12.66 8.95 -18.70
N LYS A 154 13.66 8.51 -17.91
CA LYS A 154 14.97 8.11 -18.43
C LYS A 154 14.87 7.03 -19.51
N LYS A 155 13.99 6.04 -19.32
CA LYS A 155 13.77 4.94 -20.27
C LYS A 155 13.10 5.43 -21.57
N ARG A 156 12.04 6.25 -21.47
CA ARG A 156 11.31 6.77 -22.64
C ARG A 156 12.17 7.68 -23.51
N ASN A 157 13.08 8.44 -22.90
CA ASN A 157 13.95 9.39 -23.58
C ASN A 157 15.34 8.79 -23.87
N LYS A 158 15.48 7.46 -23.82
CA LYS A 158 16.74 6.77 -24.12
C LYS A 158 17.10 7.02 -25.59
N GLY A 159 18.25 7.67 -25.82
CA GLY A 159 18.73 8.02 -27.16
C GLY A 159 18.35 9.43 -27.62
N GLN A 160 17.46 10.13 -26.90
CA GLN A 160 17.23 11.54 -27.14
C GLN A 160 18.44 12.35 -26.66
N VAL A 161 18.94 13.19 -27.55
CA VAL A 161 19.99 14.17 -27.26
C VAL A 161 19.32 15.45 -26.78
N LEU A 162 19.73 15.93 -25.62
CA LEU A 162 19.24 17.20 -25.07
C LEU A 162 19.90 18.39 -25.79
N SER A 163 19.47 19.61 -25.48
CA SER A 163 20.00 20.84 -26.10
C SER A 163 21.52 21.01 -25.96
N ASP A 164 22.15 20.30 -25.02
CA ASP A 164 23.59 20.32 -24.78
C ASP A 164 24.36 19.19 -25.49
N GLY A 165 23.72 18.50 -26.45
CA GLY A 165 24.38 17.48 -27.25
C GLY A 165 24.60 16.14 -26.52
N LYS A 166 24.07 15.98 -25.30
CA LYS A 166 24.27 14.76 -24.47
C LYS A 166 22.96 14.03 -24.17
N PRO A 167 23.02 12.71 -23.88
CA PRO A 167 21.85 11.95 -23.46
C PRO A 167 21.37 12.34 -22.06
N ILE A 168 20.11 11.97 -21.76
CA ILE A 168 19.47 12.19 -20.45
C ILE A 168 20.14 11.43 -19.29
N GLY A 169 20.85 10.33 -19.60
CA GLY A 169 21.60 9.52 -18.64
C GLY A 169 23.11 9.68 -18.79
N GLY A 170 23.89 9.09 -17.88
CA GLY A 170 25.36 9.15 -17.89
C GLY A 170 25.95 9.99 -16.76
N GLN A 171 27.27 10.22 -16.81
CA GLN A 171 27.98 10.93 -15.75
C GLN A 171 27.42 12.36 -15.59
N ARG A 172 27.17 12.78 -14.34
CA ARG A 172 26.54 14.07 -13.99
C ARG A 172 25.13 14.30 -14.59
N ARG A 173 24.39 13.22 -14.89
CA ARG A 173 23.02 13.26 -15.41
C ARG A 173 22.04 12.52 -14.50
N LEU A 174 20.83 12.25 -14.99
CA LEU A 174 19.81 11.48 -14.29
C LEU A 174 20.21 9.99 -14.23
N THR A 175 21.13 9.67 -13.32
CA THR A 175 21.52 8.30 -12.99
C THR A 175 20.53 7.68 -11.99
N ASP A 176 20.57 6.36 -11.82
CA ASP A 176 19.72 5.70 -10.81
C ASP A 176 20.02 6.19 -9.39
N ALA A 177 21.30 6.44 -9.07
CA ALA A 177 21.68 7.06 -7.80
C ALA A 177 21.08 8.47 -7.61
N VAL A 178 20.94 9.25 -8.69
CA VAL A 178 20.26 10.57 -8.62
C VAL A 178 18.76 10.38 -8.44
N CYS A 179 18.14 9.43 -9.14
CA CYS A 179 16.73 9.07 -8.94
C CYS A 179 16.45 8.66 -7.49
N ASP A 180 17.30 7.84 -6.90
CA ASP A 180 17.14 7.36 -5.52
C ASP A 180 17.31 8.50 -4.50
N LYS A 181 18.27 9.41 -4.72
CA LYS A 181 18.42 10.63 -3.90
C LYS A 181 17.19 11.52 -4.00
N LEU A 182 16.69 11.79 -5.22
CA LEU A 182 15.49 12.60 -5.44
C LEU A 182 14.26 11.96 -4.80
N GLN A 183 14.12 10.64 -4.93
CA GLN A 183 13.08 9.85 -4.27
C GLN A 183 13.15 10.06 -2.74
N THR A 184 14.32 9.88 -2.13
CA THR A 184 14.50 10.08 -0.68
C THR A 184 14.21 11.50 -0.23
N TYR A 185 14.74 12.51 -0.91
CA TYR A 185 14.51 13.91 -0.56
C TYR A 185 13.03 14.31 -0.70
N TYR A 186 12.36 13.81 -1.74
CA TYR A 186 10.93 14.05 -1.93
C TYR A 186 10.11 13.48 -0.77
N GLY A 187 10.41 12.25 -0.33
CA GLY A 187 9.76 11.66 0.84
C GLY A 187 10.06 12.42 2.13
N ASN A 188 11.30 12.88 2.33
CA ASN A 188 11.70 13.64 3.51
C ASN A 188 11.01 15.01 3.58
N ALA A 189 10.88 15.70 2.44
CA ALA A 189 10.16 16.97 2.36
C ALA A 189 8.69 16.81 2.77
N ILE A 190 8.04 15.70 2.40
CA ILE A 190 6.65 15.41 2.79
C ILE A 190 6.58 15.11 4.30
N ARG A 191 7.46 14.25 4.83
CA ARG A 191 7.44 13.87 6.25
C ARG A 191 7.76 15.05 7.17
N GLY A 192 8.73 15.89 6.79
CA GLY A 192 9.18 17.03 7.58
C GLY A 192 8.19 18.18 7.66
N ASN A 193 7.16 18.20 6.80
CA ASN A 193 6.14 19.27 6.73
C ASN A 193 4.72 18.70 6.88
N LYS A 194 4.55 17.67 7.72
CA LYS A 194 3.24 17.07 7.99
C LYS A 194 2.31 18.13 8.61
N GLY A 195 1.12 18.30 8.03
CA GLY A 195 0.12 19.26 8.52
C GLY A 195 0.24 20.67 7.94
N ASP A 196 1.31 20.98 7.21
CA ASP A 196 1.48 22.27 6.51
C ASP A 196 1.67 22.04 5.01
N LEU A 197 0.60 22.23 4.24
CA LEU A 197 0.63 22.04 2.80
C LEU A 197 1.50 23.08 2.08
N VAL A 198 1.58 24.30 2.61
CA VAL A 198 2.33 25.41 2.00
C VAL A 198 3.81 25.13 2.14
N GLU A 199 4.28 24.82 3.35
CA GLU A 199 5.68 24.48 3.60
C GLU A 199 6.07 23.14 2.95
N MET A 200 5.17 22.15 2.91
CA MET A 200 5.42 20.92 2.17
C MET A 200 5.67 21.19 0.69
N ARG A 201 4.82 22.00 0.04
CA ARG A 201 5.00 22.37 -1.37
C ARG A 201 6.31 23.12 -1.56
N LYS A 202 6.63 24.08 -0.68
CA LYS A 202 7.89 24.82 -0.71
C LYS A 202 9.09 23.88 -0.62
N ALA A 203 9.13 22.99 0.38
CA ALA A 203 10.21 22.05 0.59
C ALA A 203 10.39 21.08 -0.60
N VAL A 204 9.29 20.58 -1.17
CA VAL A 204 9.32 19.73 -2.38
C VAL A 204 9.95 20.47 -3.56
N TRP A 205 9.56 21.73 -3.80
CA TRP A 205 10.14 22.53 -4.87
C TRP A 205 11.59 22.93 -4.61
N ALA A 206 11.96 23.17 -3.36
CA ALA A 206 13.35 23.43 -2.97
C ALA A 206 14.28 22.28 -3.37
N VAL A 207 13.84 21.01 -3.25
CA VAL A 207 14.60 19.84 -3.72
C VAL A 207 14.88 19.93 -5.23
N PHE A 208 13.87 20.27 -6.03
CA PHE A 208 14.01 20.41 -7.48
C PHE A 208 14.97 21.54 -7.85
N PHE A 209 14.78 22.74 -7.28
CA PHE A 209 15.65 23.88 -7.57
C PHE A 209 17.08 23.67 -7.08
N HIS A 210 17.29 23.04 -5.93
CA HIS A 210 18.62 22.70 -5.44
C HIS A 210 19.34 21.75 -6.40
N LYS A 211 18.66 20.73 -6.94
CA LYS A 211 19.28 19.81 -7.91
C LYS A 211 19.42 20.38 -9.31
N GLY A 212 18.62 21.37 -9.68
CA GLY A 212 18.75 22.10 -10.95
C GLY A 212 19.74 23.26 -10.92
N SER A 213 20.24 23.66 -9.74
CA SER A 213 21.16 24.78 -9.60
C SER A 213 22.59 24.38 -9.99
N THR A 214 23.31 25.33 -10.58
CA THR A 214 24.76 25.25 -10.81
C THR A 214 25.45 26.40 -10.08
N ASP A 215 26.77 26.29 -9.87
CA ASP A 215 27.58 27.36 -9.24
C ASP A 215 27.46 28.71 -9.98
N THR A 216 27.08 28.67 -11.25
CA THR A 216 26.91 29.84 -12.13
C THR A 216 25.46 30.27 -12.34
N LYS A 217 24.47 29.43 -11.97
CA LYS A 217 23.04 29.72 -12.13
C LYS A 217 22.27 29.12 -10.97
N LEU A 218 22.09 29.94 -9.94
CA LEU A 218 21.21 29.64 -8.82
C LEU A 218 19.77 29.60 -9.33
N ALA A 219 19.11 28.46 -9.24
CA ALA A 219 17.66 28.36 -9.49
C ALA A 219 16.83 28.84 -8.28
N TYR A 220 17.44 29.62 -7.39
CA TYR A 220 16.86 30.14 -6.16
C TYR A 220 16.13 31.44 -6.45
N THR A 221 14.81 31.45 -6.29
CA THR A 221 14.10 32.67 -5.89
C THR A 221 14.30 32.90 -4.39
N PRO A 222 14.42 34.15 -3.88
CA PRO A 222 14.85 34.45 -2.50
C PRO A 222 13.94 33.93 -1.35
N LEU A 223 12.83 33.25 -1.66
CA LEU A 223 11.78 32.90 -0.72
C LEU A 223 11.80 31.43 -0.24
N LEU A 224 12.83 30.64 -0.59
CA LEU A 224 12.85 29.19 -0.38
C LEU A 224 14.15 28.72 0.30
N GLN A 225 14.41 29.11 1.54
CA GLN A 225 15.53 28.53 2.31
C GLN A 225 15.32 27.02 2.49
N CYS A 226 16.30 26.23 2.04
CA CYS A 226 16.29 24.78 2.18
C CYS A 226 16.51 24.41 3.65
N PRO A 227 15.63 23.62 4.28
CA PRO A 227 15.94 23.04 5.58
C PRO A 227 17.15 22.11 5.41
N VAL A 228 18.24 22.44 6.09
CA VAL A 228 19.42 21.57 6.19
C VAL A 228 18.99 20.33 6.97
N VAL A 229 18.72 19.22 6.27
CA VAL A 229 18.50 17.93 6.93
C VAL A 229 19.87 17.40 7.33
N PRO A 230 20.16 17.21 8.64
CA PRO A 230 21.40 16.56 9.06
C PRO A 230 21.46 15.17 8.41
N LEU A 231 22.57 14.88 7.73
CA LEU A 231 22.87 13.51 7.32
C LEU A 231 22.94 12.65 8.60
N PRO A 232 22.31 11.47 8.63
CA PRO A 232 22.53 10.54 9.73
C PRO A 232 24.00 10.13 9.68
N THR A 233 24.80 10.69 10.59
CA THR A 233 26.11 10.17 10.93
C THR A 233 25.88 8.79 11.52
N GLY A 234 26.16 7.76 10.75
CA GLY A 234 26.02 6.39 11.21
C GLY A 234 26.90 6.16 12.43
N THR A 235 26.27 5.72 13.52
CA THR A 235 26.58 4.52 14.33
C THR A 235 25.85 4.69 15.64
N GLU A 236 24.66 4.11 15.77
CA GLU A 236 24.13 3.69 17.08
C GLU A 236 23.06 2.63 16.87
N GLY A 237 23.17 1.58 17.68
CA GLY A 237 22.65 0.26 17.42
C GLY A 237 21.14 0.14 17.43
N TRP A 238 20.67 -0.81 16.61
CA TRP A 238 19.38 -1.44 16.78
C TRP A 238 19.37 -2.14 18.15
N GLN A 239 18.50 -1.70 19.05
CA GLN A 239 17.98 -2.55 20.12
C GLN A 239 16.47 -2.74 19.88
N ALA A 240 16.03 -3.97 20.16
CA ALA A 240 14.80 -4.62 19.74
C ALA A 240 13.49 -3.88 20.08
#